data_AF-A0A4V2QBF6-F1
#
_entry.id   AF-A0A4V2QBF6-F1
#
_cell.length_a   1.000
_cell.length_b   1.000
_cell.length_c   1.000
_cell.angle_alpha   90.00
_cell.angle_beta   90.00
_cell.angle_gamma   90.00
#
_symmetry.space_group_name_H-M   'P 1'
#
loop_
_entity.id
_entity.type
_entity.pdbx_description
1 polymer ?
#
loop_
_entity_poly.entity_id
_entity_poly.type
_entity_poly.pdbx_seq_one_letter_code
_entity_poly.pdbx_strand_id
1 'polypeptide(L)' 'MEDILVSIINKVTEKHYNSINYSDGFKTDLGISSLEYFEIVIDIELQYNLTLPDELLLYEENITFGQIIEGLKGLLL' A
#
# COMPACT_ATOMS: atom_id res chain seq x y z
N MET A 1 9.38 1.08 -7.54
CA MET A 1 7.98 0.73 -7.24
C MET A 1 7.59 1.36 -5.91
N GLU A 2 8.48 1.23 -4.93
CA GLU A 2 8.49 1.81 -3.60
C GLU A 2 8.20 3.32 -3.63
N ASP A 3 8.94 4.12 -4.42
CA ASP A 3 8.71 5.57 -4.53
C ASP A 3 7.29 5.93 -4.99
N ILE A 4 6.72 5.12 -5.89
CA ILE A 4 5.36 5.31 -6.40
C ILE A 4 4.36 5.00 -5.28
N LEU A 5 4.53 3.90 -4.54
CA LEU A 5 3.64 3.61 -3.41
C LEU A 5 3.75 4.65 -2.30
N VAL A 6 4.95 5.12 -1.97
CA VAL A 6 5.14 6.22 -1.00
C VAL A 6 4.41 7.48 -1.49
N SER A 7 4.47 7.78 -2.79
CA SER A 7 3.72 8.90 -3.38
C SER A 7 2.20 8.71 -3.29
N ILE A 8 1.68 7.50 -3.54
CA ILE A 8 0.24 7.19 -3.41
C ILE A 8 -0.20 7.33 -1.95
N ILE A 9 0.55 6.76 -1.01
CA ILE A 9 0.27 6.84 0.42
C ILE A 9 0.24 8.30 0.88
N ASN A 10 1.24 9.10 0.49
CA ASN A 10 1.27 10.53 0.82
C ASN A 10 0.07 11.30 0.24
N LYS A 11 -0.31 11.00 -1.00
CA LYS A 11 -1.47 11.62 -1.66
C LYS A 11 -2.78 11.29 -0.92
N VAL A 12 -3.01 10.02 -0.59
CA VAL A 12 -4.27 9.56 0.02
C VAL A 12 -4.38 10.00 1.48
N THR A 13 -3.28 9.89 2.24
CA THR A 13 -3.30 10.16 3.69
C THR A 13 -3.05 11.62 4.04
N GLU A 14 -2.72 12.46 3.05
CA GLU A 14 -2.21 13.83 3.23
C GLU A 14 -0.97 13.90 4.14
N LYS A 15 -0.23 12.79 4.28
CA LYS A 15 1.02 12.71 5.05
C LYS A 15 2.23 12.93 4.13
N HIS A 16 3.40 13.12 4.76
CA HIS A 16 4.67 13.42 4.06
C HIS A 16 5.78 12.46 4.49
N TYR A 17 5.61 11.19 4.16
CA TYR A 17 6.67 10.19 4.30
C TYR A 17 7.73 10.41 3.22
N ASN A 18 8.99 10.57 3.64
CA ASN A 18 10.12 10.54 2.72
C ASN A 18 10.46 9.10 2.30
N SER A 19 10.24 8.16 3.21
CA SER A 19 10.45 6.72 3.02
C SER A 19 9.61 5.95 4.05
N ILE A 20 9.26 4.71 3.73
CA ILE A 20 8.54 3.78 4.60
C ILE A 20 9.35 2.48 4.67
N ASN A 21 9.51 1.89 5.86
CA ASN A 21 10.22 0.63 5.99
C ASN A 21 9.33 -0.53 5.54
N TYR A 22 9.94 -1.59 5.00
CA TYR A 22 9.20 -2.78 4.57
C TYR A 22 8.40 -3.45 5.70
N SER A 23 8.87 -3.33 6.94
CA SER A 23 8.20 -3.88 8.13
C SER A 23 7.07 -3.02 8.66
N ASP A 24 6.90 -1.78 8.18
CA ASP A 24 5.90 -0.87 8.73
C ASP A 24 4.50 -1.34 8.32
N GLY A 25 3.67 -1.61 9.32
CA GLY A 25 2.26 -1.95 9.16
C GLY A 25 1.43 -0.72 8.80
N PHE A 26 0.52 -0.86 7.84
CA PHE A 26 -0.36 0.24 7.41
C PHE A 26 -1.20 0.77 8.58
N LYS A 27 -1.80 -0.13 9.38
CA LYS A 27 -2.60 0.25 10.54
C LYS A 27 -1.75 0.67 11.74
N THR A 28 -0.80 -0.18 12.13
CA THR A 28 -0.10 -0.09 13.42
C THR A 28 0.97 0.97 13.45
N ASP A 29 1.72 1.14 12.36
CA ASP A 29 2.91 1.99 12.33
C ASP A 29 2.66 3.28 11.55
N LEU A 30 1.91 3.18 10.44
CA LEU A 30 1.59 4.33 9.58
C LEU A 30 0.28 5.03 9.96
N GLY A 31 -0.53 4.44 10.85
CA GLY A 31 -1.81 4.99 11.29
C GLY A 31 -2.76 5.28 10.12
N ILE A 32 -2.78 4.40 9.13
CA ILE A 32 -3.64 4.47 7.94
C ILE A 32 -4.93 3.75 8.28
N SER A 33 -6.07 4.42 8.15
CA SER A 33 -7.40 3.85 8.37
C SER A 33 -7.80 2.85 7.29
N SER A 34 -8.83 2.05 7.54
CA SER A 34 -9.35 1.10 6.55
C SER A 34 -9.85 1.77 5.26
N LEU A 35 -10.37 2.99 5.36
CA LEU A 35 -10.84 3.75 4.20
C LEU A 35 -9.66 4.25 3.36
N GLU A 36 -8.66 4.86 3.99
CA GLU A 36 -7.43 5.30 3.32
C GLU A 36 -6.69 4.11 2.70
N TYR A 37 -6.64 2.96 3.38
CA TYR A 37 -6.04 1.75 2.84
C TYR A 37 -6.75 1.28 1.57
N PHE A 38 -8.09 1.26 1.58
CA PHE A 38 -8.87 0.90 0.40
C PHE A 38 -8.62 1.84 -0.78
N GLU A 39 -8.53 3.15 -0.53
CA GLU A 39 -8.18 4.15 -1.54
C GLU A 39 -6.75 3.97 -2.10
N ILE A 40 -5.77 3.65 -1.22
CA ILE A 40 -4.41 3.31 -1.63
C ILE A 40 -4.41 2.10 -2.57
N VAL A 41 -5.16 1.05 -2.25
CA VAL A 41 -5.24 -0.15 -3.09
C VAL A 41 -5.83 0.18 -4.47
N ILE A 42 -6.93 0.94 -4.52
CA ILE A 42 -7.52 1.40 -5.80
C ILE A 42 -6.49 2.18 -6.63
N ASP A 43 -5.77 3.13 -6.02
CA ASP A 43 -4.77 3.93 -6.72
C ASP A 43 -3.60 3.06 -7.24
N ILE A 44 -3.21 2.02 -6.50
CA ILE A 44 -2.21 1.04 -6.95
C ILE A 44 -2.70 0.26 -8.17
N GLU A 45 -3.92 -0.28 -8.11
CA GLU A 45 -4.53 -1.03 -9.22
C GLU A 45 -4.61 -0.20 -10.51
N LEU A 46 -5.03 1.06 -10.40
CA LEU A 46 -5.08 2.00 -11.52
C LEU A 46 -3.67 2.33 -12.05
N GLN A 47 -2.71 2.56 -11.17
CA GLN A 47 -1.35 2.94 -11.54
C GLN A 47 -0.61 1.84 -12.32
N TYR A 48 -0.86 0.58 -12.00
CA TYR A 48 -0.21 -0.57 -12.64
C TYR A 48 -1.11 -1.34 -13.61
N ASN A 49 -2.36 -0.89 -13.79
CA ASN A 49 -3.39 -1.53 -14.63
C ASN A 49 -3.54 -3.03 -14.31
N LEU A 50 -3.71 -3.34 -13.02
CA LEU A 50 -3.84 -4.69 -12.48
C LEU A 50 -5.00 -4.78 -11.47
N THR A 51 -5.30 -6.00 -11.03
CA THR A 51 -6.19 -6.26 -9.90
C THR A 51 -5.37 -6.96 -8.81
N LEU A 52 -5.39 -6.42 -7.60
CA LEU A 52 -4.73 -7.05 -6.46
C LEU A 52 -5.55 -8.24 -5.96
N PRO A 53 -4.89 -9.31 -5.47
CA PRO A 53 -5.58 -10.42 -4.82
C PRO A 53 -6.42 -9.95 -3.63
N ASP A 54 -7.55 -10.63 -3.40
CA ASP A 54 -8.48 -10.33 -2.31
C ASP A 54 -7.79 -10.33 -0.94
N GLU A 55 -6.75 -11.15 -0.75
CA GLU A 55 -5.98 -11.21 0.49
C GLU A 55 -5.24 -9.89 0.80
N LEU A 56 -4.89 -9.10 -0.23
CA LEU A 56 -4.31 -7.77 -0.06
C LEU A 56 -5.38 -6.67 0.06
N LEU A 57 -6.63 -6.95 -0.32
CA LEU A 57 -7.78 -6.05 -0.11
C LEU A 57 -8.29 -6.12 1.33
N LEU A 58 -8.04 -7.21 2.04
CA LEU A 58 -8.37 -7.34 3.45
C LEU A 58 -7.51 -6.36 4.24
N TYR A 59 -8.13 -5.33 4.83
CA TYR A 59 -7.44 -4.47 5.78
C TYR A 59 -7.19 -5.24 7.09
N GLU A 60 -6.09 -5.98 7.14
CA GLU A 60 -5.64 -6.67 8.34
C GLU A 60 -4.68 -5.80 9.16
N GLU A 61 -4.64 -6.04 10.48
CA GLU A 61 -3.80 -5.24 11.38
C GLU A 61 -2.29 -5.34 11.05
N ASN A 62 -1.88 -6.42 10.40
CA ASN A 62 -0.47 -6.75 10.18
C ASN A 62 -0.03 -6.70 8.71
N ILE A 63 -0.83 -6.11 7.81
CA ILE A 63 -0.34 -5.89 6.44
C ILE A 63 0.73 -4.81 6.49
N THR A 64 1.91 -5.16 5.97
CA THR A 64 3.09 -4.32 5.92
C THR A 64 3.32 -3.76 4.52
N PHE A 65 4.03 -2.63 4.45
CA PHE A 65 4.47 -2.04 3.18
C PHE A 65 5.19 -3.06 2.30
N GLY A 66 6.05 -3.89 2.89
CA GLY A 66 6.81 -4.90 2.17
C GLY A 66 5.95 -5.99 1.55
N GLN A 67 4.87 -6.43 2.21
CA GLN A 67 3.96 -7.42 1.65
C GLN A 67 3.25 -6.92 0.39
N ILE A 68 2.87 -5.64 0.36
CA ILE A 68 2.27 -5.03 -0.84
C ILE A 68 3.30 -4.96 -1.97
N ILE A 69 4.53 -4.55 -1.67
CA ILE A 69 5.61 -4.48 -2.66
C ILE A 69 5.89 -5.87 -3.26
N GLU A 70 6.04 -6.90 -2.44
CA GLU A 70 6.31 -8.25 -2.92
C GLU A 70 5.10 -8.84 -3.67
N GLY A 71 3.88 -8.56 -3.22
CA GLY A 71 2.66 -8.92 -3.95
C GLY A 71 2.62 -8.30 -5.36
N LEU A 72 2.94 -7.01 -5.47
CA LEU A 72 3.01 -6.32 -6.75
C LEU A 72 4.12 -6.84 -7.67
N LYS A 73 5.32 -7.11 -7.11
CA LYS A 73 6.41 -7.73 -7.87
C LYS A 73 6.01 -9.08 -8.42
N GLY A 74 5.29 -9.90 -7.65
CA GLY A 74 4.81 -11.21 -8.10
C GLY A 74 3.79 -11.16 -9.24
N LEU A 75 3.09 -10.03 -9.42
CA LEU A 75 2.10 -9.84 -10.50
C LEU A 75 2.68 -9.20 -11.76
N LEU A 76 3.78 -8.46 -11.62
CA LEU A 76 4.40 -7.69 -12.71
C LEU A 76 5.61 -8.39 -13.34
N LEU A 77 5.95 -9.60 -12.87
CA LEU A 77 7.06 -10.43 -13.35
C LEU A 77 6.57 -11.64 -14.16
#